data_AF-A0A961W700-F1
#
_entry.id   AF-A0A961W700-F1
#
_cell.length_a   1.000
_cell.length_b   1.000
_cell.length_c   1.000
_cell.angle_alpha   90.00
_cell.angle_beta   90.00
_cell.angle_gamma   90.00
#
_symmetry.space_group_name_H-M   'P 1'
#
loop_
_entity.id
_entity.type
_entity.pdbx_description
1 polymer ?
#
loop_
_entity_poly.entity_id
_entity_poly.type
_entity_poly.pdbx_seq_one_letter_code
_entity_poly.pdbx_strand_id
1 'polypeptide(L)'
;MVTRLDRFARFVLDLSQITAEIAAKKVDRVVLGQSIDTGGPTGSLLFHMPGAIGEFERDLIKEGTARAKLSGVKFGARPKLSAEDIVALKAEFAIPTTNRKELVRRYGISRASVYRICKATDCVRYTPADLPKRAQLPPSAV
;
A
#
# COMPACT_ATOMS: atom_id res chain seq x y z
N MET A 1 25.39 18.21 14.25
CA MET A 1 25.91 16.85 14.51
C MET A 1 24.74 15.90 14.67
N VAL A 2 24.77 14.75 13.99
CA VAL A 2 23.66 13.77 13.94
C VAL A 2 24.23 12.38 14.15
N THR A 3 23.50 11.50 14.83
CA THR A 3 24.02 10.17 15.20
C THR A 3 24.02 9.19 14.03
N ARG A 4 23.02 9.27 13.14
CA ARG A 4 22.89 8.39 11.96
C ARG A 4 22.24 9.12 10.79
N LEU A 5 22.52 8.65 9.57
CA LEU A 5 22.02 9.23 8.32
C LEU A 5 20.50 9.07 8.16
N ASP A 6 19.92 7.96 8.63
CA ASP A 6 18.47 7.71 8.60
C ASP A 6 17.65 8.70 9.43
N ARG A 7 18.29 9.36 10.40
CA ARG A 7 17.67 10.41 11.22
C ARG A 7 17.84 11.81 10.64
N PHE A 8 18.58 11.93 9.54
CA PHE A 8 18.90 13.20 8.93
C PHE A 8 17.96 13.54 7.76
N ALA A 9 17.57 12.53 6.97
CA ALA A 9 16.65 12.71 5.85
C ALA A 9 15.81 11.45 5.60
N ARG A 10 14.61 11.62 5.06
CA ARG A 10 13.68 10.51 4.79
C ARG A 10 13.93 9.85 3.42
N PHE A 11 14.52 10.59 2.49
CA PHE A 11 14.83 10.17 1.12
C PHE A 11 16.12 10.82 0.62
N VAL A 12 16.70 10.33 -0.47
CA VAL A 12 17.96 10.86 -1.06
C VAL A 12 17.81 12.28 -1.55
N LEU A 13 16.67 12.60 -2.17
CA LEU A 13 16.40 13.94 -2.65
C LEU A 13 16.35 14.94 -1.49
N ASP A 14 15.65 14.56 -0.42
CA ASP A 14 15.56 15.31 0.84
C ASP A 14 16.96 15.48 1.46
N LEU A 15 17.74 14.39 1.48
CA LEU A 15 19.14 14.41 1.90
C LEU A 15 19.96 15.41 1.10
N SER A 16 19.88 15.37 -0.23
CA SER A 16 20.62 16.25 -1.14
C SER A 16 20.22 17.72 -0.97
N GLN A 17 18.92 18.01 -0.85
CA GLN A 17 18.41 19.37 -0.64
C GLN A 17 18.87 19.94 0.70
N ILE A 18 18.66 19.21 1.79
CA ILE A 18 19.17 19.60 3.11
C ILE A 18 20.69 19.72 3.04
N THR A 19 21.37 18.92 2.22
CA THR A 19 22.83 18.97 2.01
C THR A 19 23.31 20.23 1.29
N ALA A 20 22.59 20.69 0.28
CA ALA A 20 22.85 21.96 -0.37
C ALA A 20 22.61 23.15 0.57
N GLU A 21 21.53 23.13 1.35
CA GLU A 21 21.12 24.25 2.20
C GLU A 21 22.13 24.56 3.33
N ILE A 22 22.61 23.55 4.07
CA ILE A 22 23.60 23.81 5.13
C ILE A 22 25.01 24.04 4.55
N ALA A 23 25.31 23.53 3.35
CA ALA A 23 26.57 23.86 2.67
C ALA A 23 26.60 25.35 2.27
N ALA A 24 25.49 25.91 1.79
CA ALA A 24 25.34 27.34 1.53
C ALA A 24 25.55 28.20 2.79
N LYS A 25 25.23 27.65 3.97
CA LYS A 25 25.46 28.29 5.27
C LYS A 25 26.90 28.13 5.79
N LYS A 26 27.79 27.46 5.05
CA LYS A 26 29.19 27.19 5.42
C LYS A 26 29.33 26.48 6.78
N VAL A 27 28.41 25.57 7.09
CA VAL A 27 28.43 24.80 8.33
C VAL A 27 28.81 23.36 8.03
N ASP A 28 29.87 22.90 8.68
CA ASP A 28 30.35 21.53 8.59
C ASP A 28 29.43 20.55 9.32
N ARG A 29 29.43 19.31 8.84
CA ARG A 29 28.53 18.25 9.31
C ARG A 29 29.33 17.01 9.65
N VAL A 30 28.94 16.37 10.74
CA VAL A 30 29.51 15.09 11.17
C VAL A 30 28.37 14.13 11.48
N VAL A 31 28.41 12.96 10.85
CA VAL A 31 27.55 11.82 11.15
C VAL A 31 28.33 10.85 12.03
N LEU A 32 28.00 10.83 13.33
CA LEU A 32 28.82 10.16 14.35
C LEU A 32 28.91 8.65 14.15
N GLY A 33 27.84 8.00 13.69
CA GLY A 33 27.79 6.54 13.53
C GLY A 33 28.51 5.98 12.30
N GLN A 34 29.00 6.83 11.39
CA GLN A 34 29.71 6.40 10.17
C GLN A 34 31.12 6.99 10.06
N SER A 35 31.52 7.87 11.00
CA SER A 35 32.79 8.62 10.95
C SER A 35 33.10 9.22 9.56
N ILE A 36 32.07 9.68 8.85
CA ILE A 36 32.24 10.34 7.54
C ILE A 36 32.36 11.84 7.79
N ASP A 37 33.54 12.38 7.50
CA ASP A 37 33.75 13.81 7.35
C ASP A 37 33.30 14.24 5.95
N THR A 38 32.25 15.07 5.86
CA THR A 38 31.70 15.56 4.59
C THR A 38 32.40 16.80 4.04
N GLY A 39 33.46 17.29 4.69
CA GLY A 39 34.18 18.50 4.27
C GLY A 39 34.91 18.38 2.93
N GLY A 40 35.20 17.16 2.47
CA GLY A 40 35.90 16.89 1.21
C GLY A 40 35.04 16.21 0.13
N PRO A 41 35.48 16.21 -1.14
CA PRO A 41 34.77 15.55 -2.26
C PRO A 41 34.49 14.06 -2.01
N THR A 42 35.45 13.35 -1.42
CA THR A 42 35.32 11.93 -1.05
C THR A 42 34.26 11.71 0.03
N GLY A 43 34.23 12.58 1.04
CA GLY A 43 33.24 12.53 2.11
C GLY A 43 31.83 12.81 1.61
N SER A 44 31.70 13.78 0.70
CA SER A 44 30.45 14.05 0.00
C SER A 44 29.98 12.82 -0.79
N LEU A 45 30.84 12.16 -1.57
CA LEU A 45 30.46 10.95 -2.30
C LEU A 45 29.96 9.82 -1.37
N LEU A 46 30.73 9.53 -0.32
CA LEU A 46 30.39 8.48 0.65
C LEU A 46 29.09 8.79 1.42
N PHE A 47 28.77 10.06 1.59
CA PHE A 47 27.52 10.49 2.20
C PHE A 47 26.29 10.28 1.30
N HIS A 48 26.44 10.41 -0.01
CA HIS A 48 25.33 10.25 -0.98
C HIS A 48 25.09 8.80 -1.40
N MET A 49 26.14 7.96 -1.42
CA MET A 49 26.06 6.58 -1.91
C MET A 49 24.99 5.72 -1.22
N PRO A 50 24.87 5.69 0.14
CA PRO A 50 23.81 4.91 0.80
C PRO A 50 22.40 5.39 0.44
N GLY A 51 22.26 6.69 0.19
CA GLY A 51 21.03 7.26 -0.33
C GLY A 51 20.67 6.63 -1.67
N ALA A 52 21.58 6.71 -2.64
CA ALA A 52 21.37 6.17 -3.99
C ALA A 52 21.02 4.66 -3.97
N ILE A 53 21.67 3.87 -3.10
CA ILE A 53 21.34 2.44 -2.91
C ILE A 53 19.91 2.29 -2.39
N GLY A 54 19.51 3.06 -1.38
CA GLY A 54 18.14 3.00 -0.84
C GLY A 54 17.07 3.44 -1.85
N GLU A 55 17.40 4.30 -2.80
CA GLU A 55 16.50 4.64 -3.91
C GLU A 55 16.36 3.50 -4.91
N PHE A 56 17.47 2.90 -5.31
CA PHE A 56 17.49 1.71 -6.16
C PHE A 56 16.65 0.57 -5.57
N GLU A 57 16.80 0.29 -4.27
CA GLU A 57 15.99 -0.73 -3.58
C GLU A 57 14.48 -0.40 -3.59
N ARG A 58 14.11 0.87 -3.39
CA ARG A 58 12.71 1.30 -3.46
C ARG A 58 12.12 1.10 -4.85
N ASP A 59 12.90 1.38 -5.89
CA ASP A 59 12.44 1.18 -7.26
C ASP A 59 12.33 -0.30 -7.62
N LEU A 60 13.25 -1.15 -7.15
CA LEU A 60 13.10 -2.60 -7.25
C LEU A 60 11.83 -3.12 -6.56
N ILE A 61 11.49 -2.59 -5.39
CA ILE A 61 10.23 -2.94 -4.69
C ILE A 61 9.03 -2.55 -5.56
N LYS A 62 9.02 -1.35 -6.14
CA LYS A 62 7.93 -0.91 -7.03
C LYS A 62 7.80 -1.82 -8.24
N GLU A 63 8.90 -2.14 -8.92
CA GLU A 63 8.90 -3.08 -10.03
C GLU A 63 8.37 -4.45 -9.62
N GLY A 64 8.82 -4.98 -8.48
CA GLY A 64 8.35 -6.25 -7.94
C GLY A 64 6.84 -6.24 -7.72
N THR A 65 6.29 -5.16 -7.14
CA THR A 65 4.84 -5.03 -6.98
C THR A 65 4.09 -4.92 -8.30
N ALA A 66 4.66 -4.25 -9.31
CA ALA A 66 4.07 -4.15 -10.64
C ALA A 66 4.03 -5.51 -11.34
N ARG A 67 5.13 -6.27 -11.30
CA ARG A 67 5.18 -7.65 -11.82
C ARG A 67 4.17 -8.54 -11.13
N ALA A 68 4.09 -8.49 -9.80
CA ALA A 68 3.10 -9.26 -9.04
C ALA A 68 1.66 -8.90 -9.43
N LYS A 69 1.33 -7.63 -9.65
CA LYS A 69 0.02 -7.20 -10.17
C LYS A 69 -0.27 -7.78 -11.55
N LEU A 70 0.72 -7.76 -12.46
CA LEU A 70 0.59 -8.36 -13.80
C LEU A 70 0.38 -9.88 -13.74
N SER A 71 1.02 -10.55 -12.77
CA SER A 71 0.80 -11.98 -12.49
C SER A 71 -0.52 -12.28 -11.76
N GLY A 72 -1.38 -11.29 -11.54
CA GLY A 72 -2.70 -11.47 -10.92
C GLY A 72 -2.70 -11.50 -9.39
N VAL A 73 -1.57 -11.19 -8.73
CA VAL A 73 -1.52 -11.12 -7.27
C VAL A 73 -2.41 -9.97 -6.78
N LYS A 74 -3.36 -10.31 -5.92
CA LYS A 74 -4.26 -9.34 -5.30
C LYS A 74 -3.67 -8.73 -4.04
N PHE A 75 -3.55 -7.41 -4.06
CA PHE A 75 -3.10 -6.63 -2.93
C PHE A 75 -4.28 -6.04 -2.16
N GLY A 76 -4.04 -5.74 -0.88
CA GLY A 76 -5.05 -5.13 0.00
C GLY A 76 -5.83 -6.13 0.83
N ALA A 77 -6.81 -5.60 1.58
CA ALA A 77 -7.63 -6.40 2.48
C ALA A 77 -8.48 -7.40 1.69
N ARG A 78 -8.49 -8.66 2.14
CA ARG A 78 -9.41 -9.67 1.62
C ARG A 78 -10.85 -9.23 1.88
N PRO A 79 -11.71 -9.24 0.87
CA PRO A 79 -13.11 -8.88 1.05
C PRO A 79 -13.83 -9.86 1.98
N LYS A 80 -14.77 -9.32 2.76
CA LYS A 80 -15.46 -10.04 3.83
C LYS A 80 -16.66 -10.86 3.36
N LEU A 81 -17.14 -10.60 2.15
CA LEU A 81 -18.33 -11.20 1.55
C LEU A 81 -17.93 -11.95 0.29
N SER A 82 -18.61 -13.07 0.00
CA SER A 82 -18.46 -13.75 -1.28
C SER A 82 -19.11 -12.98 -2.42
N ALA A 83 -18.89 -13.41 -3.67
CA ALA A 83 -19.58 -12.82 -4.81
C ALA A 83 -21.09 -13.09 -4.75
N GLU A 84 -21.50 -14.29 -4.30
CA GLU A 84 -22.92 -14.63 -4.12
C GLU A 84 -23.57 -13.73 -3.07
N ASP A 85 -22.89 -13.52 -1.94
CA ASP A 85 -23.38 -12.65 -0.87
C ASP A 85 -23.57 -11.21 -1.35
N ILE A 86 -22.68 -10.71 -2.20
CA ILE A 86 -22.78 -9.35 -2.76
C ILE A 86 -24.00 -9.23 -3.69
N VAL A 87 -24.28 -10.25 -4.50
CA VAL A 87 -25.46 -10.28 -5.39
C VAL A 87 -26.74 -10.33 -4.56
N ALA A 88 -26.80 -11.22 -3.56
CA ALA A 88 -27.93 -11.33 -2.65
C ALA A 88 -28.17 -10.02 -1.88
N LEU A 89 -27.10 -9.42 -1.34
CA LEU A 89 -27.16 -8.13 -0.65
C LEU A 89 -27.69 -7.03 -1.56
N LYS A 90 -27.27 -6.96 -2.82
CA LYS A 90 -27.77 -5.96 -3.79
C LYS A 90 -29.25 -6.17 -4.12
N ALA A 91 -29.68 -7.41 -4.30
CA ALA A 91 -31.08 -7.76 -4.56
C ALA A 91 -31.98 -7.38 -3.37
N GLU A 92 -31.61 -7.79 -2.16
CA GLU A 92 -32.32 -7.42 -0.94
C GLU A 92 -32.29 -5.90 -0.70
N PHE A 93 -31.19 -5.24 -1.08
CA PHE A 93 -31.08 -3.79 -0.94
C PHE A 93 -32.01 -3.02 -1.88
N ALA A 94 -32.28 -3.55 -3.08
CA ALA A 94 -33.14 -2.92 -4.08
C ALA A 94 -34.62 -2.87 -3.64
N ILE A 95 -35.05 -3.77 -2.77
CA ILE A 95 -36.40 -3.78 -2.23
C ILE A 95 -36.61 -2.56 -1.30
N PRO A 96 -37.56 -1.65 -1.59
CA PRO A 96 -37.75 -0.41 -0.83
C PRO A 96 -38.12 -0.63 0.65
N THR A 97 -38.80 -1.74 0.93
CA THR A 97 -39.30 -2.11 2.28
C THR A 97 -38.21 -2.75 3.16
N THR A 98 -37.02 -3.04 2.63
CA THR A 98 -35.97 -3.76 3.38
C THR A 98 -35.36 -2.91 4.49
N ASN A 99 -35.31 -3.48 5.69
CA ASN A 99 -34.65 -2.85 6.84
C ASN A 99 -33.12 -2.89 6.71
N ARG A 100 -32.50 -1.71 6.57
CA ARG A 100 -31.04 -1.58 6.43
C ARG A 100 -30.26 -2.04 7.65
N LYS A 101 -30.83 -1.96 8.87
CA LYS A 101 -30.18 -2.45 10.09
C LYS A 101 -30.13 -3.97 10.12
N GLU A 102 -31.11 -4.63 9.54
CA GLU A 102 -31.16 -6.09 9.45
C GLU A 102 -30.10 -6.61 8.48
N LEU A 103 -29.92 -5.96 7.33
CA LEU A 103 -28.85 -6.28 6.37
C LEU A 103 -27.45 -6.21 7.00
N VAL A 104 -27.19 -5.16 7.79
CA VAL A 104 -25.92 -5.00 8.52
C VAL A 104 -25.66 -6.16 9.47
N ARG A 105 -26.68 -6.62 10.20
CA ARG A 105 -26.56 -7.75 11.14
C ARG A 105 -26.38 -9.07 10.40
N ARG A 106 -27.20 -9.33 9.38
CA ARG A 106 -27.22 -10.57 8.61
C ARG A 106 -25.89 -10.82 7.90
N TYR A 107 -25.34 -9.79 7.26
CA TYR A 107 -24.11 -9.89 6.46
C TYR A 107 -22.85 -9.53 7.25
N GLY A 108 -22.96 -9.18 8.54
CA GLY A 108 -21.80 -8.90 9.41
C GLY A 108 -20.91 -7.73 8.97
N ILE A 109 -21.45 -6.79 8.20
CA ILE A 109 -20.69 -5.65 7.65
C ILE A 109 -21.24 -4.30 8.12
N SER A 110 -20.37 -3.29 8.18
CA SER A 110 -20.78 -1.94 8.59
C SER A 110 -21.82 -1.33 7.64
N ARG A 111 -22.69 -0.47 8.17
CA ARG A 111 -23.67 0.28 7.38
C ARG A 111 -23.00 1.01 6.20
N ALA A 112 -21.85 1.63 6.44
CA ALA A 112 -21.06 2.28 5.39
C ALA A 112 -20.66 1.31 4.25
N SER A 113 -20.30 0.07 4.59
CA SER A 113 -19.96 -0.96 3.59
C SER A 113 -21.18 -1.40 2.78
N VAL A 114 -22.36 -1.54 3.41
CA VAL A 114 -23.61 -1.85 2.70
C VAL A 114 -23.90 -0.79 1.63
N TYR A 115 -23.90 0.49 2.01
CA TYR A 115 -24.13 1.57 1.05
C TYR A 115 -23.03 1.65 -0.01
N ARG A 116 -21.76 1.46 0.35
CA ARG A 116 -20.66 1.45 -0.62
C ARG A 116 -20.81 0.34 -1.66
N ILE A 117 -21.23 -0.85 -1.26
CA ILE A 117 -21.43 -1.99 -2.16
C ILE A 117 -22.67 -1.79 -3.05
N CYS A 118 -23.76 -1.26 -2.50
CA CYS A 118 -25.05 -1.15 -3.20
C CYS A 118 -25.26 0.14 -4.00
N LYS A 119 -24.61 1.26 -3.63
CA LYS A 119 -24.68 2.54 -4.37
C LYS A 119 -23.51 2.79 -5.32
N ALA A 120 -22.42 2.02 -5.24
CA ALA A 120 -21.37 2.14 -6.24
C ALA A 120 -21.88 1.61 -7.58
N THR A 121 -22.19 2.51 -8.51
CA THR A 121 -22.51 2.19 -9.91
C THR A 121 -21.28 1.71 -10.68
N ASP A 122 -20.09 1.69 -10.07
CA ASP A 122 -18.87 1.34 -10.79
C ASP A 122 -17.87 0.45 -10.03
N CYS A 123 -17.53 -0.64 -10.72
CA CYS A 123 -16.31 -1.46 -10.73
C CYS A 123 -15.53 -1.74 -9.42
N VAL A 124 -15.81 -2.91 -8.82
CA VAL A 124 -14.75 -3.79 -8.30
C VAL A 124 -14.79 -5.08 -9.11
N ARG A 125 -13.81 -5.29 -10.00
CA ARG A 125 -13.67 -6.52 -10.78
C ARG A 125 -13.29 -7.66 -9.82
N TYR A 126 -14.31 -8.36 -9.33
CA TYR A 126 -14.15 -9.66 -8.72
C TYR A 126 -14.14 -10.69 -9.85
N THR A 127 -12.99 -11.30 -10.10
CA THR A 127 -12.88 -12.41 -11.04
C THR A 127 -13.29 -13.70 -10.32
N PRO A 128 -13.94 -14.67 -11.00
CA PRO A 128 -14.35 -15.94 -10.39
C PRO A 128 -13.21 -16.72 -9.71
N ALA A 129 -11.95 -16.44 -10.08
CA ALA A 129 -10.75 -17.02 -9.47
C ALA A 129 -10.46 -16.54 -8.03
N ASP A 130 -11.15 -15.50 -7.55
CA ASP A 130 -10.89 -14.87 -6.25
C ASP A 130 -11.77 -15.41 -5.11
N LEU A 131 -12.56 -16.45 -5.40
CA LEU A 131 -13.46 -17.06 -4.45
C LEU A 131 -12.68 -18.02 -3.52
N PRO A 132 -12.93 -17.98 -2.21
CA PRO A 132 -12.33 -18.94 -1.29
C PRO A 132 -12.79 -20.37 -1.62
N LYS A 133 -11.87 -21.34 -1.59
CA LYS A 133 -12.08 -22.77 -1.93
C LYS A 133 -13.26 -23.47 -1.22
N ARG A 134 -13.87 -22.87 -0.19
CA ARG A 134 -15.09 -23.38 0.45
C ARG A 134 -16.35 -23.29 -0.44
N ALA A 135 -16.30 -22.57 -1.57
CA ALA A 135 -17.42 -22.40 -2.50
C ALA A 135 -17.44 -23.40 -3.69
N GLN A 136 -16.52 -24.37 -3.75
CA GLN A 136 -16.62 -25.47 -4.72
C GLN A 136 -17.56 -26.56 -4.15
N LEU A 137 -18.85 -26.45 -4.46
CA LEU A 137 -19.80 -27.56 -4.24
C LEU A 137 -19.38 -28.77 -5.11
N PRO A 138 -19.48 -30.02 -4.62
CA PRO A 138 -19.27 -31.18 -5.48
C PRO A 138 -20.32 -31.19 -6.61
N PRO A 139 -19.99 -31.75 -7.78
CA PRO A 139 -20.95 -31.89 -8.87
C PRO A 139 -22.18 -32.63 -8.36
N SER A 140 -23.35 -32.03 -8.55
CA SER A 140 -24.63 -32.65 -8.23
C SER A 140 -24.73 -33.99 -8.96
N ALA A 141 -24.68 -35.08 -8.21
CA ALA A 141 -25.10 -36.38 -8.69
C ALA A 141 -26.62 -36.38 -8.83
N VAL A 142 -27.12 -36.23 -10.06
CA VAL A 142 -28.17 -37.03 -10.73
C VAL A 142 -27.97 -36.86 -12.23
#